data_AF-A0A661ZM31-F1
#
_entry.id   AF-A0A661ZM31-F1
#
_cell.length_a   1.000
_cell.length_b   1.000
_cell.length_c   1.000
_cell.angle_alpha   90.00
_cell.angle_beta   90.00
_cell.angle_gamma   90.00
#
_symmetry.space_group_name_H-M   'P 1'
#
loop_
_entity.id
_entity.type
_entity.pdbx_description
1 polymer ?
#
loop_
_entity_poly.entity_id
_entity_poly.type
_entity_poly.pdbx_seq_one_letter_code
_entity_poly.pdbx_strand_id
1 'polypeptide(L)'
;MWKDVIDKDLIIINPKVKNKKDLFEKMVNHMYNLDYVVNQKKFLNALIEREKMANTELISGIALPHARTDAVEKLFVSIVIIENGIDYDNSKMGPAKVIFFFGCNENYNKEYLKLLAKSSRLLKNKGFYQNLLHAKTPDEILKILEQYDEIEGEVSPEKDFLLIFTLNKVDKLSDVLSSMVEVGITNSSIIDATSMAKKLAYEMPVFAGLSYMVHGKSKQSQVIISYVQNKKIAQNLADLLKENGIDLSQKGTGFMQLIKIDSIIGNYEEEIEL
;
A
#
# COMPACT_ATOMS: atom_id res chain seq x y z
N MET A 1 -1.04 5.68 15.53
CA MET A 1 -2.33 5.65 14.81
C MET A 1 -3.20 4.50 15.30
N TRP A 2 -2.73 3.24 15.32
CA TRP A 2 -3.56 2.15 15.85
C TRP A 2 -3.84 2.29 17.36
N LYS A 3 -2.83 2.71 18.14
CA LYS A 3 -2.95 3.03 19.58
C LYS A 3 -3.99 4.11 19.90
N ASP A 4 -4.36 4.92 18.91
CA ASP A 4 -5.27 6.05 19.07
C ASP A 4 -6.73 5.67 18.76
N VAL A 5 -6.95 4.50 18.14
CA VAL A 5 -8.28 4.07 17.62
C VAL A 5 -8.65 2.62 17.93
N ILE A 6 -7.75 1.84 18.52
CA ILE A 6 -7.97 0.46 18.96
C ILE A 6 -7.46 0.30 20.39
N ASP A 7 -8.31 -0.24 21.26
CA ASP A 7 -7.98 -0.69 22.61
C ASP A 7 -8.31 -2.19 22.76
N LYS A 8 -8.08 -2.75 23.96
CA LYS A 8 -8.34 -4.17 24.24
C LYS A 8 -9.82 -4.54 24.13
N ASP A 9 -10.72 -3.62 24.48
CA ASP A 9 -12.17 -3.86 24.46
C ASP A 9 -12.71 -3.88 23.03
N LEU A 10 -11.98 -3.29 22.09
CA LEU A 10 -12.26 -3.34 20.65
C LEU A 10 -11.75 -4.63 19.97
N ILE A 11 -11.11 -5.56 20.69
CA ILE A 11 -10.59 -6.81 20.14
C ILE A 11 -11.39 -8.01 20.66
N ILE A 12 -12.02 -8.75 19.75
CA ILE A 12 -12.91 -9.85 20.07
C ILE A 12 -12.40 -11.13 19.42
N ILE A 13 -12.02 -12.11 20.24
CA ILE A 13 -11.52 -13.41 19.77
C ILE A 13 -12.59 -14.48 19.99
N ASN A 14 -12.87 -15.23 18.93
CA ASN A 14 -13.84 -16.33 18.88
C ASN A 14 -15.21 -15.99 19.50
N PRO A 15 -15.87 -14.89 19.08
CA PRO A 15 -17.22 -14.63 19.53
C PRO A 15 -18.17 -15.74 19.09
N LYS A 16 -19.19 -16.03 19.90
CA LYS A 16 -20.27 -16.94 19.52
C LYS A 16 -21.17 -16.23 18.51
N VAL A 17 -20.89 -16.40 17.22
CA VAL A 17 -21.64 -15.86 16.08
C VAL A 17 -22.04 -16.98 15.11
N LYS A 18 -23.25 -16.91 14.55
CA LYS A 18 -23.79 -17.95 13.64
C LYS A 18 -23.62 -17.63 12.16
N ASN A 19 -23.74 -16.35 11.80
CA ASN A 19 -23.71 -15.86 10.42
C ASN A 19 -23.40 -14.35 10.42
N LYS A 20 -23.27 -13.76 9.23
CA LYS A 20 -22.98 -12.32 9.07
C LYS A 20 -23.96 -11.40 9.81
N LYS A 21 -25.25 -11.70 9.79
CA LYS A 21 -26.26 -10.89 10.48
C LYS A 21 -26.06 -10.91 12.01
N ASP A 22 -25.88 -12.10 12.58
CA ASP A 22 -25.63 -12.27 14.02
C ASP A 22 -24.31 -11.60 14.44
N LEU A 23 -23.28 -11.66 13.59
CA LEU A 23 -22.05 -10.90 13.79
C LEU A 23 -22.34 -9.39 13.89
N PHE A 24 -23.06 -8.81 12.92
CA PHE A 24 -23.34 -7.37 12.92
C PHE A 24 -24.12 -6.95 14.16
N GLU A 25 -25.17 -7.69 14.51
CA GLU A 25 -25.98 -7.40 15.71
C GLU A 25 -25.14 -7.43 16.99
N LYS A 26 -24.30 -8.46 17.17
CA LYS A 26 -23.41 -8.56 18.34
C LYS A 26 -22.37 -7.46 18.39
N MET A 27 -21.76 -7.12 17.27
CA MET A 27 -20.75 -6.06 17.20
C MET A 27 -21.36 -4.68 17.47
N VAL A 28 -22.53 -4.38 16.90
CA VAL A 28 -23.25 -3.14 17.20
C VAL A 28 -23.60 -3.03 18.68
N ASN A 29 -24.08 -4.13 19.29
CA ASN A 29 -24.41 -4.14 20.72
C ASN A 29 -23.17 -3.94 21.59
N HIS A 30 -22.05 -4.59 21.24
CA HIS A 30 -20.78 -4.43 21.94
C HIS A 30 -20.28 -2.99 21.88
N MET A 31 -20.29 -2.36 20.69
CA MET A 31 -19.86 -0.97 20.52
C MET A 31 -20.78 0.04 21.22
N TYR A 32 -22.07 -0.26 21.34
CA TYR A 32 -23.00 0.56 22.12
C TYR A 32 -22.69 0.52 23.63
N ASN A 33 -22.37 -0.65 24.17
CA ASN A 33 -22.01 -0.79 25.58
C ASN A 33 -20.69 -0.09 25.95
N LEU A 34 -19.86 0.22 24.95
CA LEU A 34 -18.60 0.95 25.08
C LEU A 34 -18.73 2.45 24.71
N ASP A 35 -19.96 2.95 24.53
CA ASP A 35 -20.26 4.35 24.19
C ASP A 35 -19.67 4.85 22.84
N TYR A 36 -19.31 3.94 21.93
CA TYR A 36 -18.91 4.31 20.57
C TYR A 36 -20.12 4.54 19.65
N VAL A 37 -21.21 3.82 19.93
CA VAL A 37 -22.48 3.91 19.18
C VAL A 37 -23.55 4.44 20.13
N VAL A 38 -24.30 5.44 19.70
CA VAL A 38 -25.40 6.06 20.49
C VAL A 38 -26.78 5.59 20.04
N ASN A 39 -26.88 4.95 18.86
CA ASN A 39 -28.13 4.39 18.36
C ASN A 39 -27.90 3.07 17.60
N GLN A 40 -28.06 1.95 18.31
CA GLN A 40 -27.85 0.59 17.78
C GLN A 40 -28.63 0.33 16.49
N LYS A 41 -29.94 0.64 16.51
CA LYS A 41 -30.83 0.35 15.38
C LYS A 41 -30.43 1.12 14.13
N LYS A 42 -30.09 2.41 14.30
CA LYS A 42 -29.68 3.26 13.18
C LYS A 42 -28.34 2.80 12.59
N PHE A 43 -27.37 2.47 13.44
CA PHE A 43 -26.07 1.99 12.97
C PHE A 43 -26.15 0.61 12.29
N LEU A 44 -26.91 -0.33 12.86
CA LEU A 44 -27.15 -1.64 12.25
C LEU A 44 -27.81 -1.51 10.87
N ASN A 45 -28.82 -0.65 10.73
CA ASN A 45 -29.45 -0.39 9.45
C ASN A 45 -28.45 0.21 8.44
N ALA A 46 -27.63 1.18 8.84
CA ALA A 46 -26.61 1.76 7.97
C ALA A 46 -25.59 0.73 7.47
N LEU A 47 -25.15 -0.19 8.35
CA LEU A 47 -24.28 -1.31 7.99
C LEU A 47 -24.94 -2.25 6.97
N ILE A 48 -26.20 -2.63 7.20
CA ILE A 48 -26.94 -3.51 6.30
C ILE A 48 -27.13 -2.86 4.93
N GLU A 49 -27.50 -1.58 4.88
CA GLU A 49 -27.64 -0.87 3.60
C GLU A 49 -26.31 -0.75 2.86
N ARG A 50 -25.20 -0.50 3.57
CA ARG A 50 -23.86 -0.49 2.96
C ARG A 50 -23.48 -1.87 2.42
N GLU A 51 -23.73 -2.93 3.18
CA GLU A 51 -23.42 -4.30 2.81
C GLU A 51 -24.22 -4.77 1.57
N LYS A 52 -25.47 -4.29 1.42
CA LYS A 52 -26.31 -4.57 0.24
C LYS A 52 -25.78 -3.97 -1.06
N MET A 53 -25.08 -2.83 -1.00
CA MET A 53 -24.50 -2.21 -2.19
C MET A 53 -23.41 -3.10 -2.81
N ALA A 54 -22.54 -3.63 -1.96
CA ALA A 54 -21.52 -4.61 -2.31
C ALA A 54 -21.04 -5.27 -1.03
N ASN A 55 -20.86 -6.59 -1.07
CA ASN A 55 -20.29 -7.38 0.02
C ASN A 55 -18.96 -6.75 0.47
N THR A 56 -18.77 -6.59 1.77
CA THR A 56 -17.57 -5.94 2.34
C THR A 56 -16.40 -6.90 2.59
N GLU A 57 -16.51 -8.13 2.10
CA GLU A 57 -15.38 -9.04 2.00
C GLU A 57 -14.30 -8.47 1.05
N LEU A 58 -13.06 -8.43 1.55
CA LEU A 58 -11.94 -7.84 0.82
C LEU A 58 -11.20 -8.88 -0.01
N ILE A 59 -10.84 -9.99 0.64
CA ILE A 59 -10.18 -11.16 0.09
C ILE A 59 -10.59 -12.39 0.91
N SER A 60 -10.25 -13.59 0.44
CA SER A 60 -10.61 -14.84 1.14
C SER A 60 -10.16 -14.80 2.60
N GLY A 61 -11.12 -15.03 3.51
CA GLY A 61 -10.88 -15.03 4.95
C GLY A 61 -10.91 -13.66 5.63
N ILE A 62 -11.10 -12.55 4.89
CA ILE A 62 -11.04 -11.19 5.45
C ILE A 62 -12.25 -10.34 5.01
N ALA A 63 -12.91 -9.69 5.97
CA ALA A 63 -13.97 -8.71 5.71
C ALA A 63 -13.77 -7.37 6.42
N LEU A 64 -14.28 -6.29 5.83
CA LEU A 64 -14.23 -4.93 6.38
C LEU A 64 -15.63 -4.29 6.46
N PRO A 65 -16.57 -4.82 7.24
CA PRO A 65 -17.87 -4.19 7.45
C PRO A 65 -17.71 -2.79 8.04
N HIS A 66 -18.34 -1.80 7.40
CA HIS A 66 -18.20 -0.40 7.77
C HIS A 66 -19.48 0.37 7.49
N ALA A 67 -19.76 1.37 8.32
CA ALA A 67 -20.79 2.36 8.00
C ALA A 67 -20.42 3.75 8.55
N ARG A 68 -20.89 4.76 7.82
CA ARG A 68 -20.81 6.17 8.22
C ARG A 68 -22.20 6.66 8.60
N THR A 69 -22.37 7.12 9.82
CA THR A 69 -23.64 7.63 10.35
C THR A 69 -23.40 8.43 11.63
N ASP A 70 -24.24 9.44 11.83
CA ASP A 70 -24.42 10.15 13.11
C ASP A 70 -24.87 9.26 14.29
N ALA A 71 -25.17 7.97 14.07
CA ALA A 71 -25.40 7.00 15.15
C ALA A 71 -24.11 6.57 15.87
N VAL A 72 -22.95 6.97 15.36
CA VAL A 72 -21.63 6.70 15.92
C VAL A 72 -21.07 7.99 16.52
N GLU A 73 -20.67 7.97 17.79
CA GLU A 73 -20.12 9.15 18.46
C GLU A 73 -18.64 9.36 18.14
N LYS A 74 -17.87 8.26 18.14
CA LYS A 74 -16.41 8.27 17.97
C LYS A 74 -16.01 7.31 16.85
N LEU A 75 -15.01 7.70 16.04
CA LEU A 75 -14.38 6.78 15.10
C LEU A 75 -13.79 5.58 15.86
N PHE A 76 -14.07 4.36 15.39
CA PHE A 76 -13.48 3.15 15.95
C PHE A 76 -13.20 2.08 14.89
N VAL A 77 -12.29 1.17 15.25
CA VAL A 77 -12.06 -0.09 14.54
C VAL A 77 -12.07 -1.21 15.56
N SER A 78 -12.98 -2.15 15.37
CA SER A 78 -13.00 -3.38 16.15
C SER A 78 -12.44 -4.52 15.33
N ILE A 79 -11.52 -5.29 15.93
CA ILE A 79 -10.92 -6.46 15.30
C ILE A 79 -11.59 -7.70 15.85
N VAL A 80 -12.18 -8.48 14.96
CA VAL A 80 -12.81 -9.76 15.30
C VAL A 80 -12.07 -10.89 14.63
N ILE A 81 -11.65 -11.88 15.43
CA ILE A 81 -11.01 -13.10 14.95
C ILE A 81 -11.91 -14.28 15.22
N ILE A 82 -12.21 -15.07 14.19
CA ILE A 82 -13.07 -16.25 14.24
C ILE A 82 -12.30 -17.42 13.63
N GLU A 83 -11.79 -18.31 14.47
CA GLU A 83 -10.85 -19.37 14.09
C GLU A 83 -11.38 -20.29 12.98
N ASN A 84 -12.65 -20.68 13.10
CA ASN A 84 -13.35 -21.49 12.10
C ASN A 84 -13.98 -20.65 10.97
N GLY A 85 -13.95 -19.33 11.12
CA GLY A 85 -14.62 -18.37 10.26
C GLY A 85 -16.15 -18.46 10.30
N ILE A 86 -16.79 -17.58 9.54
CA ILE A 86 -18.25 -17.55 9.34
C ILE A 86 -18.58 -17.47 7.86
N ASP A 87 -19.76 -17.96 7.49
CA ASP A 87 -20.34 -17.62 6.20
C ASP A 87 -20.62 -16.11 6.14
N TYR A 88 -20.00 -15.46 5.17
CA TYR A 88 -20.09 -14.03 4.92
C TYR A 88 -20.90 -13.71 3.65
N ASP A 89 -21.74 -14.65 3.21
CA ASP A 89 -22.58 -14.59 2.01
C ASP A 89 -21.78 -14.51 0.70
N ASN A 90 -20.64 -15.19 0.64
CA ASN A 90 -19.81 -15.29 -0.56
C ASN A 90 -19.16 -16.67 -0.69
N SER A 91 -19.90 -17.58 -1.33
CA SER A 91 -19.48 -18.99 -1.47
C SER A 91 -18.16 -19.19 -2.22
N LYS A 92 -17.72 -18.21 -3.04
CA LYS A 92 -16.47 -18.30 -3.80
C LYS A 92 -15.23 -17.99 -2.96
N MET A 93 -15.37 -17.21 -1.89
CA MET A 93 -14.23 -16.75 -1.09
C MET A 93 -14.02 -17.54 0.20
N GLY A 94 -14.98 -18.41 0.53
CA GLY A 94 -14.93 -19.23 1.74
C GLY A 94 -15.29 -18.44 3.00
N PRO A 95 -15.06 -19.01 4.19
CA PRO A 95 -15.48 -18.38 5.44
C PRO A 95 -14.56 -17.22 5.83
N ALA A 96 -15.15 -16.09 6.25
CA ALA A 96 -14.42 -14.94 6.77
C ALA A 96 -13.94 -15.22 8.20
N LYS A 97 -12.63 -15.04 8.45
CA LYS A 97 -11.99 -15.32 9.74
C LYS A 97 -11.49 -14.08 10.46
N VAL A 98 -11.04 -13.07 9.73
CA VAL A 98 -10.56 -11.80 10.29
C VAL A 98 -11.48 -10.70 9.79
N ILE A 99 -12.11 -9.97 10.72
CA ILE A 99 -13.04 -8.90 10.40
C ILE A 99 -12.54 -7.63 11.05
N PHE A 100 -12.36 -6.58 10.25
CA PHE A 100 -12.14 -5.23 10.76
C PHE A 100 -13.46 -4.47 10.63
N PHE A 101 -14.09 -4.19 11.77
CA PHE A 101 -15.44 -3.64 11.84
C PHE A 101 -15.37 -2.15 12.21
N PHE A 102 -15.88 -1.28 11.33
CA PHE A 102 -15.71 0.17 11.44
C PHE A 102 -17.02 0.91 11.70
N GLY A 103 -16.94 1.97 12.50
CA GLY A 103 -17.98 2.99 12.60
C GLY A 103 -17.36 4.38 12.65
N CYS A 104 -18.01 5.35 12.00
CA CYS A 104 -17.66 6.77 12.13
C CYS A 104 -18.89 7.67 11.91
N ASN A 105 -18.83 8.89 12.44
CA ASN A 105 -19.71 9.99 12.01
C ASN A 105 -19.06 10.84 10.92
N GLU A 106 -19.79 11.85 10.47
CA GLU A 106 -19.40 12.73 9.38
C GLU A 106 -18.16 13.60 9.70
N ASN A 107 -17.88 13.86 10.98
CA ASN A 107 -16.76 14.71 11.39
C ASN A 107 -15.40 14.05 11.17
N TYR A 108 -15.35 12.71 11.09
CA TYR A 108 -14.11 11.93 10.95
C TYR A 108 -13.85 11.43 9.53
N ASN A 109 -14.42 12.07 8.50
CA ASN A 109 -14.39 11.52 7.14
C ASN A 109 -12.97 11.27 6.60
N LYS A 110 -12.01 12.17 6.89
CA LYS A 110 -10.63 12.03 6.41
C LYS A 110 -9.91 10.89 7.15
N GLU A 111 -10.04 10.85 8.47
CA GLU A 111 -9.45 9.85 9.36
C GLU A 111 -10.00 8.46 9.04
N TYR A 112 -11.31 8.36 8.83
CA TYR A 112 -12.00 7.16 8.43
C TYR A 112 -11.45 6.59 7.12
N LEU A 113 -11.37 7.40 6.05
CA LEU A 113 -10.84 6.94 4.76
C LEU A 113 -9.37 6.52 4.86
N LYS A 114 -8.56 7.26 5.63
CA LYS A 114 -7.16 6.92 5.88
C LYS A 114 -7.02 5.57 6.61
N LEU A 115 -7.87 5.34 7.61
CA LEU A 115 -7.88 4.11 8.41
C LEU A 115 -8.36 2.91 7.59
N LEU A 116 -9.40 3.08 6.78
CA LEU A 116 -9.89 2.06 5.87
C LEU A 116 -8.82 1.66 4.82
N ALA A 117 -8.17 2.65 4.20
CA ALA A 117 -7.08 2.41 3.25
C ALA A 117 -5.89 1.69 3.89
N LYS A 118 -5.49 2.10 5.11
CA LYS A 118 -4.44 1.43 5.87
C LYS A 118 -4.81 -0.02 6.20
N SER A 119 -6.02 -0.24 6.68
CA SER A 119 -6.53 -1.57 7.03
C SER A 119 -6.53 -2.50 5.81
N SER A 120 -7.01 -2.01 4.66
CA SER A 120 -7.04 -2.76 3.40
C SER A 120 -5.65 -3.18 2.92
N ARG A 121 -4.65 -2.29 3.02
CA ARG A 121 -3.26 -2.62 2.68
C ARG A 121 -2.66 -3.65 3.63
N LEU A 122 -2.83 -3.41 4.93
CA LEU A 122 -2.25 -4.24 5.97
C LEU A 122 -2.82 -5.67 5.96
N LEU A 123 -4.13 -5.80 5.76
CA LEU A 123 -4.82 -7.08 5.68
C LEU A 123 -4.44 -7.92 4.45
N LYS A 124 -3.96 -7.30 3.36
CA LYS A 124 -3.43 -8.01 2.20
C LYS A 124 -2.04 -8.61 2.45
N ASN A 125 -1.34 -8.20 3.51
CA ASN A 125 -0.07 -8.80 3.89
C ASN A 125 -0.31 -10.19 4.50
N LYS A 126 0.15 -11.24 3.79
CA LYS A 126 -0.02 -12.63 4.22
C LYS A 126 0.56 -12.90 5.61
N GLY A 127 1.71 -12.31 5.94
CA GLY A 127 2.33 -12.45 7.27
C GLY A 127 1.47 -11.84 8.37
N PHE A 128 0.95 -10.64 8.14
CA PHE A 128 0.06 -9.96 9.09
C PHE A 128 -1.20 -10.79 9.36
N TYR A 129 -1.86 -11.24 8.29
CA TYR A 129 -3.06 -12.08 8.39
C TYR A 129 -2.79 -13.39 9.17
N GLN A 130 -1.70 -14.09 8.85
CA GLN A 130 -1.33 -15.32 9.57
C GLN A 130 -1.02 -15.06 11.04
N ASN A 131 -0.33 -13.98 11.36
CA ASN A 131 -0.04 -13.62 12.75
C ASN A 131 -1.32 -13.34 13.54
N LEU A 132 -2.29 -12.61 12.94
CA LEU A 132 -3.58 -12.38 13.57
C LEU A 132 -4.32 -13.70 13.85
N LEU A 133 -4.38 -14.63 12.90
CA LEU A 133 -5.06 -15.91 13.09
C LEU A 133 -4.46 -16.77 14.22
N HIS A 134 -3.15 -16.66 14.46
CA HIS A 134 -2.49 -17.41 15.53
C HIS A 134 -2.58 -16.72 16.89
N ALA A 135 -2.92 -15.42 16.93
CA ALA A 135 -3.03 -14.68 18.17
C ALA A 135 -4.18 -15.24 19.04
N LYS A 136 -3.88 -15.44 20.33
CA LYS A 136 -4.79 -16.00 21.32
C LYS A 136 -5.28 -14.98 22.34
N THR A 137 -4.68 -13.79 22.36
CA THR A 137 -5.03 -12.73 23.31
C THR A 137 -5.13 -11.35 22.63
N PRO A 138 -5.96 -10.43 23.17
CA PRO A 138 -5.98 -9.04 22.71
C PRO A 138 -4.60 -8.37 22.75
N ASP A 139 -3.79 -8.67 23.77
CA ASP A 139 -2.43 -8.16 23.90
C ASP A 139 -1.51 -8.59 22.74
N GLU A 140 -1.61 -9.84 22.30
CA GLU A 140 -0.88 -10.32 21.13
C GLU A 140 -1.32 -9.60 19.86
N ILE A 141 -2.62 -9.35 19.68
CA ILE A 141 -3.15 -8.62 18.52
C ILE A 141 -2.67 -7.17 18.52
N LEU A 142 -2.70 -6.49 19.68
CA LEU A 142 -2.13 -5.15 19.82
C LEU A 142 -0.64 -5.15 19.48
N LYS A 143 0.12 -6.12 19.98
CA LYS A 143 1.56 -6.24 19.66
C LYS A 143 1.80 -6.48 18.17
N ILE A 144 0.97 -7.28 17.51
CA ILE A 144 1.05 -7.49 16.05
C ILE A 144 0.73 -6.19 15.31
N LEU A 145 -0.32 -5.46 15.72
CA LEU A 145 -0.64 -4.15 15.14
C LEU A 145 0.53 -3.17 15.30
N GLU A 146 1.14 -3.13 16.49
CA GLU A 146 2.31 -2.28 16.76
C GLU A 146 3.51 -2.66 15.91
N GLN A 147 3.86 -3.95 15.85
CA GLN A 147 4.96 -4.44 15.02
C GLN A 147 4.75 -4.05 13.56
N TYR A 148 3.53 -4.14 13.04
CA TYR A 148 3.26 -3.77 11.66
C TYR A 148 3.03 -2.26 11.46
N ASP A 149 2.66 -1.50 12.50
CA ASP A 149 2.73 -0.02 12.49
C ASP A 149 4.18 0.45 12.48
N GLU A 150 5.08 -0.29 13.14
CA GLU A 150 6.52 -0.07 13.14
C GLU A 150 7.16 -0.56 11.84
N ILE A 151 6.68 -1.62 11.20
CA ILE A 151 7.16 -2.03 9.86
C ILE A 151 6.62 -1.08 8.76
N GLU A 152 5.38 -0.59 8.89
CA GLU A 152 4.87 0.51 8.06
C GLU A 152 5.45 1.87 8.48
N GLY A 153 5.95 2.01 9.71
CA GLY A 153 6.60 3.20 10.29
C GLY A 153 8.11 3.23 10.07
N GLU A 154 8.72 2.08 9.78
CA GLU A 154 10.00 1.85 9.13
C GLU A 154 9.87 2.03 7.61
N VAL A 155 8.80 2.71 7.17
CA VAL A 155 8.95 3.67 6.08
C VAL A 155 9.99 4.68 6.53
N SER A 156 11.17 4.58 5.91
CA SER A 156 12.28 5.54 5.99
C SER A 156 11.80 6.94 6.41
N PRO A 157 12.43 7.60 7.40
CA PRO A 157 12.10 8.99 7.80
C PRO A 157 12.29 10.02 6.66
N GLU A 158 12.71 9.55 5.49
CA GLU A 158 12.83 10.27 4.25
C GLU A 158 11.58 9.98 3.42
N LYS A 159 10.63 10.92 3.48
CA LYS A 159 9.57 11.04 2.50
C LYS A 159 10.19 11.66 1.25
N ASP A 160 9.70 11.24 0.09
CA ASP A 160 9.84 11.98 -1.17
C ASP A 160 11.26 11.97 -1.75
N PHE A 161 11.43 11.23 -2.84
CA PHE A 161 12.70 11.13 -3.55
C PHE A 161 12.52 11.42 -5.02
N LEU A 162 13.54 12.03 -5.61
CA LEU A 162 13.76 12.06 -7.03
C LEU A 162 14.55 10.80 -7.40
N LEU A 163 13.89 9.88 -8.08
CA LEU A 163 14.51 8.74 -8.73
C LEU A 163 15.08 9.19 -10.07
N ILE A 164 16.38 8.99 -10.26
CA ILE A 164 17.07 9.15 -11.53
C ILE A 164 17.57 7.77 -11.95
N PHE A 165 16.96 7.20 -12.99
CA PHE A 165 17.36 5.92 -13.57
C PHE A 165 18.03 6.16 -14.92
N THR A 166 19.32 5.85 -15.02
CA THR A 166 20.03 5.77 -16.29
C THR A 166 19.97 4.35 -16.84
N LEU A 167 19.31 4.16 -17.98
CA LEU A 167 19.26 2.91 -18.74
C LEU A 167 20.21 2.98 -19.94
N ASN A 168 21.17 2.06 -20.00
CA ASN A 168 22.14 1.99 -21.10
C ASN A 168 21.72 0.99 -22.20
N LYS A 169 20.88 0.01 -21.87
CA LYS A 169 20.26 -0.93 -22.80
C LYS A 169 18.92 -0.36 -23.27
N VAL A 170 18.97 0.58 -24.20
CA VAL A 170 17.78 1.34 -24.67
C VAL A 170 16.70 0.45 -25.31
N ASP A 171 17.07 -0.73 -25.79
CA ASP A 171 16.15 -1.77 -26.28
C ASP A 171 15.24 -2.35 -25.18
N LYS A 172 15.59 -2.12 -23.91
CA LYS A 172 14.84 -2.59 -22.73
C LYS A 172 13.92 -1.53 -22.12
N LEU A 173 13.73 -0.39 -22.78
CA LEU A 173 12.91 0.69 -22.24
C LEU A 173 11.48 0.24 -21.92
N SER A 174 10.82 -0.48 -22.84
CA SER A 174 9.45 -0.94 -22.64
C SER A 174 9.30 -1.82 -21.39
N ASP A 175 10.25 -2.73 -21.19
CA ASP A 175 10.28 -3.65 -20.05
C ASP A 175 10.49 -2.88 -18.74
N VAL A 176 11.35 -1.85 -18.77
CA VAL A 176 11.57 -0.94 -17.64
C VAL A 176 10.30 -0.16 -17.31
N LEU A 177 9.64 0.46 -18.30
CA LEU A 177 8.44 1.25 -18.07
C LEU A 177 7.29 0.38 -17.54
N SER A 178 7.14 -0.84 -18.06
CA SER A 178 6.16 -1.80 -17.54
C SER A 178 6.44 -2.14 -16.06
N SER A 179 7.70 -2.40 -15.72
CA SER A 179 8.11 -2.67 -14.34
C SER A 179 7.87 -1.46 -13.42
N MET A 180 8.08 -0.24 -13.93
CA MET A 180 7.80 1.00 -13.20
C MET A 180 6.32 1.17 -12.89
N VAL A 181 5.44 0.92 -13.86
CA VAL A 181 3.98 0.95 -13.65
C VAL A 181 3.56 -0.10 -12.62
N GLU A 182 4.12 -1.31 -12.67
CA GLU A 182 3.81 -2.39 -11.73
C GLU A 182 4.14 -2.04 -10.28
N VAL A 183 5.23 -1.29 -10.04
CA VAL A 183 5.59 -0.80 -8.70
C VAL A 183 4.92 0.52 -8.32
N GLY A 184 4.00 1.03 -9.16
CA GLY A 184 3.21 2.23 -8.90
C GLY A 184 3.85 3.55 -9.34
N ILE A 185 4.90 3.51 -10.17
CA ILE A 185 5.48 4.71 -10.79
C ILE A 185 4.82 4.92 -12.16
N THR A 186 3.84 5.81 -12.20
CA THR A 186 3.03 6.06 -13.41
C THR A 186 3.36 7.38 -14.10
N ASN A 187 4.00 8.32 -13.40
CA ASN A 187 4.40 9.61 -13.95
C ASN A 187 5.93 9.70 -13.94
N SER A 188 6.54 9.75 -15.13
CA SER A 188 7.99 9.77 -15.33
C SER A 188 8.35 10.56 -16.58
N SER A 189 9.42 11.34 -16.52
CA SER A 189 10.01 11.98 -17.69
C SER A 189 11.12 11.12 -18.26
N ILE A 190 11.10 10.87 -19.56
CA ILE A 190 12.14 10.11 -20.28
C ILE A 190 12.95 11.08 -21.11
N ILE A 191 14.28 11.07 -20.94
CA ILE A 191 15.22 11.98 -21.61
C ILE A 191 16.25 11.14 -22.37
N ASP A 192 16.36 11.37 -23.67
CA ASP A 192 17.43 10.79 -24.47
C ASP A 192 18.77 11.48 -24.15
N ALA A 193 19.74 10.69 -23.70
CA ALA A 193 21.06 11.17 -23.31
C ALA A 193 22.17 10.56 -24.19
N THR A 194 23.17 11.38 -24.49
CA THR A 194 24.37 10.95 -25.22
C THR A 194 25.60 11.09 -24.34
N SER A 195 26.43 10.05 -24.32
CA SER A 195 27.70 10.07 -23.59
C SER A 195 28.63 11.16 -24.12
N MET A 196 29.16 11.99 -23.22
CA MET A 196 30.21 12.97 -23.54
C MET A 196 31.39 12.32 -24.25
N ALA A 197 31.80 11.12 -23.83
CA ALA A 197 32.93 10.42 -24.43
C ALA A 197 32.70 10.12 -25.93
N LYS A 198 31.46 9.79 -26.32
CA LYS A 198 31.09 9.63 -27.74
C LYS A 198 31.15 10.97 -28.47
N LYS A 199 30.58 12.02 -27.87
CA LYS A 199 30.59 13.37 -28.46
C LYS A 199 32.02 13.85 -28.73
N LEU A 200 32.92 13.68 -27.75
CA LEU A 200 34.34 14.01 -27.89
C LEU A 200 35.05 13.13 -28.94
N ALA A 201 34.81 11.82 -28.93
CA ALA A 201 35.48 10.89 -29.82
C ALA A 201 35.10 11.06 -31.30
N TYR A 202 33.84 11.44 -31.58
CA TYR A 202 33.28 11.40 -32.94
C TYR A 202 32.86 12.75 -33.50
N GLU A 203 32.56 13.76 -32.67
CA GLU A 203 32.11 15.08 -33.14
C GLU A 203 33.19 16.17 -33.00
N MET A 204 34.30 15.88 -32.29
CA MET A 204 35.34 16.87 -32.01
C MET A 204 36.74 16.40 -32.47
N PRO A 205 37.29 16.94 -33.57
CA PRO A 205 38.54 16.47 -34.18
C PRO A 205 39.75 16.48 -33.24
N VAL A 206 39.84 17.46 -32.34
CA VAL A 206 40.96 17.59 -31.38
C VAL A 206 40.97 16.44 -30.36
N PHE A 207 39.83 15.80 -30.13
CA PHE A 207 39.66 14.72 -29.14
C PHE A 207 39.45 13.34 -29.80
N ALA A 208 39.54 13.24 -31.14
CA ALA A 208 39.41 11.99 -31.87
C ALA A 208 40.44 10.94 -31.40
N GLY A 209 41.61 11.39 -30.96
CA GLY A 209 42.64 10.54 -30.36
C GLY A 209 42.19 9.85 -29.07
N LEU A 210 41.18 10.35 -28.35
CA LEU A 210 40.65 9.71 -27.13
C LEU A 210 39.63 8.60 -27.43
N SER A 211 39.27 8.38 -28.70
CA SER A 211 38.27 7.38 -29.11
C SER A 211 38.61 5.95 -28.65
N TYR A 212 39.90 5.59 -28.57
CA TYR A 212 40.32 4.27 -28.08
C TYR A 212 39.98 4.04 -26.61
N MET A 213 39.92 5.11 -25.79
CA MET A 213 39.55 5.05 -24.37
C MET A 213 38.04 4.85 -24.13
N VAL A 214 37.22 4.89 -25.20
CA VAL A 214 35.75 4.84 -25.13
C VAL A 214 35.19 3.43 -25.41
N HIS A 215 36.06 2.44 -25.61
CA HIS A 215 35.64 1.03 -25.81
C HIS A 215 34.72 0.55 -24.68
N GLY A 216 33.50 0.13 -25.03
CA GLY A 216 32.54 -0.49 -24.11
C GLY A 216 31.53 0.43 -23.41
N LYS A 217 31.54 1.75 -23.65
CA LYS A 217 30.49 2.66 -23.13
C LYS A 217 29.27 2.68 -24.06
N SER A 218 28.05 2.71 -23.52
CA SER A 218 26.84 2.76 -24.34
C SER A 218 26.85 4.03 -25.22
N LYS A 219 26.44 3.86 -26.48
CA LYS A 219 26.45 4.94 -27.48
C LYS A 219 25.34 5.95 -27.23
N GLN A 220 24.31 5.55 -26.50
CA GLN A 220 23.11 6.28 -26.10
C GLN A 220 22.62 5.68 -24.78
N SER A 221 21.93 6.48 -23.99
CA SER A 221 21.27 6.07 -22.75
C SER A 221 19.96 6.81 -22.62
N GLN A 222 19.01 6.24 -21.91
CA GLN A 222 17.78 6.92 -21.52
C GLN A 222 17.86 7.26 -20.04
N VAL A 223 17.64 8.52 -19.71
CA VAL A 223 17.53 8.99 -18.33
C VAL A 223 16.06 9.13 -18.02
N ILE A 224 15.58 8.33 -17.07
CA ILE A 224 14.21 8.35 -16.59
C ILE A 224 14.22 9.07 -15.24
N ILE A 225 13.45 10.15 -15.13
CA ILE A 225 13.31 10.95 -13.92
C ILE A 225 11.90 10.76 -13.40
N SER A 226 11.78 10.33 -12.16
CA SER A 226 10.51 10.03 -11.52
C SER A 226 10.50 10.49 -10.08
N TYR A 227 9.35 10.89 -9.60
CA TYR A 227 9.12 11.06 -8.17
C TYR A 227 8.70 9.74 -7.53
N VAL A 228 9.27 9.41 -6.37
CA VAL A 228 8.85 8.25 -5.58
C VAL A 228 8.66 8.64 -4.11
N GLN A 229 7.56 8.17 -3.52
CA GLN A 229 7.16 8.56 -2.16
C GLN A 229 8.08 7.97 -1.07
N ASN A 230 8.82 6.90 -1.40
CA ASN A 230 9.77 6.27 -0.49
C ASN A 230 10.82 5.46 -1.27
N LYS A 231 11.98 5.21 -0.63
CA LYS A 231 13.08 4.42 -1.21
C LYS A 231 12.72 2.96 -1.50
N LYS A 232 11.72 2.39 -0.84
CA LYS A 232 11.31 1.00 -1.01
C LYS A 232 10.69 0.75 -2.39
N ILE A 233 10.00 1.74 -2.96
CA ILE A 233 9.52 1.68 -4.35
C ILE A 233 10.68 1.44 -5.32
N ALA A 234 11.79 2.15 -5.15
CA ALA A 234 12.97 1.98 -6.00
C ALA A 234 13.69 0.64 -5.75
N GLN A 235 13.68 0.15 -4.50
CA GLN A 235 14.19 -1.17 -4.15
C GLN A 235 13.38 -2.26 -4.86
N ASN A 236 12.06 -2.22 -4.75
CA ASN A 236 11.14 -3.15 -5.40
C ASN A 236 11.29 -3.08 -6.93
N LEU A 237 11.49 -1.89 -7.50
CA LEU A 237 11.77 -1.73 -8.93
C LEU A 237 13.07 -2.47 -9.31
N ALA A 238 14.14 -2.32 -8.53
CA ALA A 238 15.40 -3.01 -8.80
C ALA A 238 15.23 -4.54 -8.78
N ASP A 239 14.47 -5.07 -7.83
CA ASP A 239 14.19 -6.50 -7.69
C ASP A 239 13.35 -7.01 -8.88
N LEU A 240 12.27 -6.32 -9.23
CA LEU A 240 11.40 -6.67 -10.36
C LEU A 240 12.16 -6.61 -11.71
N LEU A 241 12.99 -5.58 -11.90
CA LEU A 241 13.83 -5.48 -13.09
C LEU A 241 14.77 -6.70 -13.20
N LYS A 242 15.35 -7.13 -12.09
CA LYS A 242 16.23 -8.30 -12.06
C LYS A 242 15.48 -9.59 -12.38
N GLU A 243 14.28 -9.78 -11.85
CA GLU A 243 13.38 -10.89 -12.20
C GLU A 243 13.05 -10.91 -13.70
N ASN A 244 12.88 -9.73 -14.29
CA ASN A 244 12.63 -9.54 -15.72
C ASN A 244 13.90 -9.52 -16.60
N GLY A 245 15.05 -9.95 -16.05
CA GLY A 245 16.31 -10.10 -16.79
C GLY A 245 17.10 -8.81 -17.01
N ILE A 246 16.75 -7.73 -16.31
CA ILE A 246 17.43 -6.43 -16.33
C ILE A 246 18.21 -6.27 -15.01
N ASP A 247 19.35 -6.93 -14.92
CA ASP A 247 20.18 -6.90 -13.71
C ASP A 247 21.09 -5.66 -13.68
N LEU A 248 20.82 -4.72 -12.77
CA LEU A 248 21.59 -3.49 -12.57
C LEU A 248 22.97 -3.72 -11.94
N SER A 249 23.25 -4.91 -11.38
CA SER A 249 24.59 -5.27 -10.93
C SER A 249 25.55 -5.59 -12.09
N GLN A 250 25.00 -5.86 -13.29
CA GLN A 250 25.80 -6.10 -14.48
C GLN A 250 26.31 -4.80 -15.10
N LYS A 251 27.59 -4.80 -15.47
CA LYS A 251 28.22 -3.65 -16.16
C LYS A 251 27.47 -3.33 -17.46
N GLY A 252 27.12 -2.07 -17.63
CA GLY A 252 26.51 -1.57 -18.86
C GLY A 252 24.99 -1.75 -18.95
N THR A 253 24.31 -2.27 -17.93
CA THR A 253 22.83 -2.26 -17.88
C THR A 253 22.29 -0.86 -17.61
N GLY A 254 22.80 -0.21 -16.57
CA GLY A 254 22.29 1.07 -16.09
C GLY A 254 22.54 1.25 -14.60
N PHE A 255 22.00 2.30 -14.01
CA PHE A 255 22.02 2.51 -12.55
C PHE A 255 20.87 3.42 -12.11
N MET A 256 20.43 3.24 -10.87
CA MET A 256 19.43 4.10 -10.22
C MET A 256 20.07 4.92 -9.10
N GLN A 257 19.69 6.19 -9.01
CA GLN A 257 20.05 7.09 -7.93
C GLN A 257 18.78 7.64 -7.30
N LEU A 258 18.80 7.76 -5.98
CA LEU A 258 17.75 8.43 -5.21
C LEU A 258 18.33 9.70 -4.60
N ILE A 259 17.68 10.82 -4.87
CA ILE A 259 17.97 12.10 -4.24
C ILE A 259 16.79 12.45 -3.36
N LYS A 260 17.03 12.67 -2.07
CA LYS A 260 15.99 13.11 -1.14
C LYS A 260 15.49 14.50 -1.54
N ILE A 261 14.17 14.69 -1.49
CA ILE A 261 13.53 15.97 -1.78
C ILE A 261 13.15 16.63 -0.45
N ASP A 262 13.57 17.88 -0.26
CA ASP A 262 13.24 18.65 0.95
C ASP A 262 11.84 19.29 0.87
N SER A 263 11.42 19.71 -0.31
CA SER A 263 10.10 20.32 -0.55
C SER A 263 9.67 20.18 -2.00
N ILE A 264 8.36 20.05 -2.23
CA ILE A 264 7.73 20.11 -3.56
C ILE A 264 6.73 21.27 -3.55
N ILE A 265 6.73 22.06 -4.61
CA ILE A 265 5.78 23.17 -4.81
C ILE A 265 4.80 22.75 -5.92
N GLY A 266 3.51 22.70 -5.60
CA GLY A 266 2.43 22.27 -6.52
C GLY A 266 1.90 20.86 -6.23
N ASN A 267 0.84 20.47 -6.93
CA ASN A 267 0.27 19.12 -6.85
C ASN A 267 0.92 18.22 -7.91
N TYR A 268 1.55 17.12 -7.48
CA TYR A 268 2.17 16.14 -8.38
C TYR A 268 1.21 15.01 -8.79
N GLU A 269 0.13 14.80 -8.04
CA GLU A 269 -0.94 13.86 -8.38
C GLU A 269 -1.82 14.47 -9.47
N GLU A 270 -1.38 14.43 -10.72
CA GLU A 270 -2.27 14.63 -11.86
C GLU A 270 -2.83 13.26 -12.28
N GLU A 271 -4.11 13.03 -11.99
CA GLU A 271 -4.95 12.27 -12.92
C GLU A 271 -4.94 13.06 -14.23
N ILE A 272 -3.96 12.78 -15.09
CA ILE A 272 -4.01 13.27 -16.47
C ILE A 272 -5.15 12.47 -17.11
N GLU A 273 -6.33 13.08 -17.22
CA GLU A 273 -7.35 12.60 -18.16
C GLU A 273 -6.70 12.56 -19.55
N LEU A 274 -6.34 11.36 -20.00
CA LEU A 274 -5.89 11.08 -21.36
C LEU A 274 -7.08 11.06 -22.32
#